data_AF-K2AFM7-F1
#
_entry.id   AF-K2AFM7-F1
#
_cell.length_a   1.000
_cell.length_b   1.000
_cell.length_c   1.000
_cell.angle_alpha   90.00
_cell.angle_beta   90.00
_cell.angle_gamma   90.00
#
_symmetry.space_group_name_H-M   'P 1'
#
loop_
_entity.id
_entity.type
_entity.pdbx_description
1 polymer ?
#
loop_
_entity_poly.entity_id
_entity_poly.type
_entity_poly.pdbx_seq_one_letter_code
_entity_poly.pdbx_strand_id
1 'polypeptide(L)'
;KAFFNEDFVIPSPVVPNAAGTALVAYTGGSLTLGGEINKIAANIAYGRNMAGVHYRCDAQDSLKLGEAVAISILEDLAYLIHIDFKGFSLTKFDGTKITIGAKKNINLLG
;
A
#
# COMPACT_ATOMS: atom_id res chain seq x y z
N LYS A 1 -2.93 0.23 -1.86
CA LYS A 1 -2.50 -0.91 -2.71
C LYS A 1 -3.70 -1.63 -3.29
N ALA A 2 -4.56 -2.28 -2.49
CA ALA A 2 -5.75 -3.05 -2.90
C ALA A 2 -6.66 -2.47 -4.02
N PHE A 3 -6.75 -1.15 -4.15
CA PHE A 3 -7.63 -0.45 -5.09
C PHE A 3 -6.91 0.16 -6.30
N PHE A 4 -5.59 0.04 -6.39
CA PHE A 4 -4.78 0.75 -7.38
C PHE A 4 -3.91 -0.21 -8.18
N ASN A 5 -3.56 0.18 -9.40
CA ASN A 5 -2.48 -0.47 -10.13
C ASN A 5 -1.14 -0.09 -9.49
N GLU A 6 -0.53 -1.02 -8.76
CA GLU A 6 0.75 -0.80 -8.09
C GLU A 6 1.90 -0.53 -9.06
N ASP A 7 1.82 -1.07 -10.28
CA ASP A 7 2.83 -0.94 -11.33
C ASP A 7 2.73 0.39 -12.09
N PHE A 8 1.73 1.23 -11.76
CA PHE A 8 1.61 2.56 -12.34
C PHE A 8 2.87 3.38 -12.05
N VAL A 9 3.57 3.81 -13.11
CA VAL A 9 4.75 4.66 -13.00
C VAL A 9 4.30 6.11 -12.82
N ILE A 10 4.77 6.75 -11.75
CA ILE A 10 4.43 8.13 -11.44
C ILE A 10 5.08 9.06 -12.48
N PRO A 11 4.29 9.88 -13.20
CA PRO A 11 4.84 10.84 -14.15
C PRO A 11 5.43 12.05 -13.43
N SER A 12 6.54 12.58 -13.95
CA SER A 12 7.20 13.81 -13.46
C SER A 12 7.41 13.86 -11.93
N PRO A 13 8.04 12.83 -11.31
CA PRO A 13 8.32 12.86 -9.88
C PRO A 13 9.25 14.02 -9.49
N VAL A 14 9.13 14.48 -8.25
CA VAL A 14 9.89 15.62 -7.71
C VAL A 14 10.49 15.29 -6.35
N VAL A 15 11.53 16.05 -5.97
CA VAL A 15 12.15 16.03 -4.64
C VAL A 15 12.34 17.45 -4.12
N PRO A 16 12.38 17.67 -2.80
CA PRO A 16 12.76 18.97 -2.26
C PRO A 16 14.22 19.29 -2.61
N ASN A 17 14.52 20.57 -2.85
CA ASN A 17 15.90 21.05 -2.93
C ASN A 17 16.59 20.96 -1.55
N ALA A 18 17.92 21.11 -1.51
CA ALA A 18 18.69 21.02 -0.27
C ALA A 18 18.24 22.00 0.84
N ALA A 19 17.68 23.16 0.45
CA ALA A 19 17.16 24.15 1.39
C ALA A 19 15.74 23.84 1.90
N GLY A 20 15.03 22.87 1.31
CA GLY A 20 13.65 22.55 1.65
C GLY A 20 12.62 23.62 1.22
N THR A 21 12.97 24.51 0.30
CA THR A 21 12.17 25.68 -0.09
C THR A 21 11.50 25.57 -1.46
N ALA A 22 11.92 24.62 -2.30
CA ALA A 22 11.37 24.40 -3.63
C ALA A 22 11.39 22.92 -4.01
N LEU A 23 10.53 22.55 -4.96
CA LEU A 23 10.53 21.24 -5.60
C LEU A 23 11.38 21.28 -6.88
N VAL A 24 12.22 20.28 -7.05
CA VAL A 24 13.03 20.07 -8.25
C VAL A 24 12.72 18.70 -8.85
N ALA A 25 12.94 18.55 -10.16
CA ALA A 25 12.69 17.28 -10.83
C ALA A 25 13.53 16.15 -10.22
N TYR A 26 12.90 15.01 -9.97
CA TYR A 26 13.61 13.80 -9.57
C TYR A 26 14.28 13.18 -10.79
N THR A 27 15.59 12.95 -10.71
CA THR A 27 16.42 12.44 -11.81
C THR A 27 16.83 10.97 -11.64
N GLY A 28 16.26 10.26 -10.65
CA GLY A 28 16.52 8.84 -10.43
C GLY A 28 15.70 7.92 -11.32
N GLY A 29 15.58 6.65 -10.91
CA GLY A 29 14.85 5.62 -11.66
C GLY A 29 13.33 5.80 -11.64
N SER A 30 12.59 4.92 -12.34
CA SER A 30 11.12 4.98 -12.31
C SER A 30 10.58 4.69 -10.91
N LEU A 31 9.64 5.53 -10.44
CA LEU A 31 8.92 5.33 -9.20
C LEU A 31 7.54 4.73 -9.49
N THR A 32 7.25 3.59 -8.90
CA THR A 32 5.93 2.96 -9.00
C THR A 32 5.01 3.43 -7.88
N LEU A 33 3.71 3.48 -8.14
CA LEU A 33 2.70 3.84 -7.15
C LEU A 33 2.74 2.90 -5.93
N GLY A 34 2.94 1.60 -6.15
CA GLY A 34 3.10 0.63 -5.07
C GLY A 34 4.33 0.92 -4.19
N GLY A 35 5.47 1.23 -4.81
CA GLY A 35 6.69 1.58 -4.10
C GLY A 35 6.53 2.86 -3.28
N GLU A 36 5.89 3.89 -3.83
CA GLU A 36 5.71 5.17 -3.16
C GLU A 36 4.66 5.10 -2.03
N ILE A 37 3.62 4.26 -2.15
CA ILE A 37 2.71 3.95 -1.04
C ILE A 37 3.47 3.27 0.10
N ASN A 38 4.33 2.28 -0.21
CA ASN A 38 5.17 1.64 0.81
C ASN A 38 6.14 2.67 1.45
N LYS A 39 6.68 3.61 0.66
CA LYS A 39 7.54 4.67 1.15
C LYS A 39 6.83 5.62 2.11
N ILE A 40 5.59 6.03 1.82
CA ILE A 40 4.81 6.87 2.75
C ILE A 40 4.58 6.15 4.08
N ALA A 41 4.17 4.87 4.04
CA ALA A 41 3.99 4.08 5.27
C ALA A 41 5.29 3.98 6.08
N ALA A 42 6.42 3.72 5.41
CA ALA A 42 7.74 3.68 6.04
C ALA A 42 8.14 5.04 6.64
N ASN A 43 7.96 6.15 5.91
CA ASN A 43 8.33 7.48 6.38
C ASN A 43 7.60 7.86 7.68
N ILE A 44 6.31 7.54 7.79
CA ILE A 44 5.54 7.82 9.00
C ILE A 44 6.00 6.95 10.16
N ALA A 45 6.18 5.64 9.94
CA ALA A 45 6.62 4.72 11.00
C ALA A 45 8.04 5.06 11.49
N TYR A 46 9.00 5.22 10.57
CA TYR A 46 10.39 5.52 10.91
C TYR A 46 10.62 6.96 11.36
N GLY A 47 9.75 7.92 11.00
CA GLY A 47 9.81 9.28 11.53
C GLY A 47 9.72 9.31 13.07
N ARG A 48 9.00 8.36 13.67
CA ARG A 48 8.94 8.20 15.12
C ARG A 48 10.25 7.69 15.73
N ASN A 49 10.98 6.85 15.00
CA ASN A 49 12.30 6.38 15.40
C ASN A 49 13.31 7.53 15.34
N MET A 50 13.23 8.35 14.28
CA MET A 50 14.05 9.56 14.15
C MET A 50 13.78 10.57 15.27
N ALA A 51 12.55 10.63 15.78
CA ALA A 51 12.18 11.43 16.94
C ALA A 51 12.64 10.83 18.29
N GLY A 52 13.25 9.64 18.31
CA GLY A 52 13.79 9.01 19.51
C GLY A 52 12.74 8.35 20.43
N VAL A 53 11.50 8.16 19.95
CA VAL A 53 10.39 7.64 20.76
C VAL A 53 9.97 6.20 20.42
N HIS A 54 10.57 5.61 19.39
CA HIS A 54 10.30 4.24 18.94
C HIS A 54 11.57 3.57 18.41
N TYR A 55 11.58 2.22 18.44
CA TYR A 55 12.65 1.41 17.87
C TYR A 55 12.31 0.92 16.46
N ARG A 56 13.33 0.43 15.74
CA ARG A 56 13.16 -0.19 14.42
C ARG A 56 12.13 -1.34 14.43
N CYS A 57 12.13 -2.16 15.47
CA CYS A 57 11.17 -3.25 15.61
C CYS A 57 9.72 -2.73 15.72
N ASP A 58 9.49 -1.69 16.51
CA ASP A 58 8.16 -1.08 16.67
C ASP A 58 7.59 -0.64 15.31
N ALA A 59 8.42 0.01 14.48
CA ALA A 59 8.03 0.43 13.14
C ALA A 59 7.74 -0.77 12.22
N GLN A 60 8.57 -1.82 12.25
CA GLN A 60 8.38 -3.00 11.40
C GLN A 60 7.15 -3.81 11.78
N ASP A 61 6.93 -4.03 13.06
CA ASP A 61 5.86 -4.90 13.53
C ASP A 61 4.50 -4.19 13.52
N SER A 62 4.47 -2.87 13.74
CA SER A 62 3.24 -2.08 13.56
C SER A 62 2.76 -2.05 12.10
N LEU A 63 3.67 -1.97 11.12
CA LEU A 63 3.31 -2.05 9.70
C LEU A 63 2.70 -3.41 9.34
N LYS A 64 3.27 -4.51 9.84
CA LYS A 64 2.72 -5.86 9.63
C LYS A 64 1.36 -6.02 10.30
N LEU A 65 1.21 -5.53 11.53
CA LEU A 65 -0.05 -5.59 12.26
C LEU A 65 -1.15 -4.79 11.53
N GLY A 66 -0.84 -3.56 11.13
CA GLY A 66 -1.77 -2.72 10.37
C GLY A 66 -2.17 -3.35 9.03
N GLU A 67 -1.21 -3.98 8.33
CA GLU A 67 -1.50 -4.72 7.10
C GLU A 67 -2.45 -5.90 7.36
N ALA A 68 -2.23 -6.70 8.40
CA ALA A 68 -3.10 -7.82 8.75
C ALA A 68 -4.54 -7.36 9.08
N VAL A 69 -4.69 -6.29 9.86
CA VAL A 69 -6.00 -5.70 10.19
C VAL A 69 -6.69 -5.16 8.93
N ALA A 70 -5.97 -4.46 8.07
CA ALA A 70 -6.52 -3.93 6.81
C ALA A 70 -6.98 -5.05 5.87
N ILE A 71 -6.24 -6.17 5.80
CA ILE A 71 -6.63 -7.35 5.03
C ILE A 71 -7.95 -7.93 5.55
N SER A 72 -8.10 -8.10 6.88
CA SER A 72 -9.34 -8.58 7.48
C SER A 72 -10.54 -7.65 7.18
N ILE A 73 -10.33 -6.33 7.21
CA ILE A 73 -11.38 -5.37 6.81
C ILE A 73 -11.73 -5.51 5.32
N LEU A 74 -10.74 -5.77 4.45
CA LEU A 74 -10.99 -6.00 3.02
C LEU A 74 -11.74 -7.32 2.77
N GLU A 75 -11.52 -8.35 3.58
CA GLU A 75 -12.31 -9.59 3.56
C GLU A 75 -13.77 -9.30 3.91
N ASP A 76 -14.00 -8.54 4.99
CA ASP A 76 -15.34 -8.12 5.40
C ASP A 76 -16.03 -7.28 4.30
N LEU A 77 -15.31 -6.32 3.72
CA LEU A 77 -15.81 -5.48 2.63
C LEU A 77 -16.16 -6.30 1.39
N ALA A 78 -15.40 -7.34 1.09
CA ALA A 78 -15.67 -8.20 -0.07
C ALA A 78 -17.02 -8.93 0.05
N TYR A 79 -17.52 -9.20 1.27
CA TYR A 79 -18.86 -9.77 1.44
C TYR A 79 -19.96 -8.82 0.96
N LEU A 80 -19.75 -7.50 1.07
CA LEU A 80 -20.73 -6.49 0.67
C LEU A 80 -20.82 -6.27 -0.85
N ILE A 81 -19.91 -6.86 -1.63
CA ILE A 81 -19.91 -6.75 -3.09
C ILE A 81 -20.85 -7.81 -3.67
N HIS A 82 -21.98 -7.40 -4.27
CA HIS A 82 -23.02 -8.31 -4.77
C HIS A 82 -22.91 -8.65 -6.26
N ILE A 83 -21.76 -8.37 -6.87
CA ILE A 83 -21.46 -8.72 -8.27
C ILE A 83 -20.30 -9.72 -8.31
N ASP A 84 -20.07 -10.33 -9.47
CA ASP A 84 -18.85 -11.08 -9.74
C ASP A 84 -17.64 -10.20 -9.40
N PHE A 85 -16.86 -10.67 -8.44
CA PHE A 85 -15.77 -9.90 -7.88
C PHE A 85 -14.47 -10.67 -8.03
N LYS A 86 -13.53 -10.08 -8.77
CA LYS A 86 -12.20 -10.69 -9.01
C LYS A 86 -11.29 -10.65 -7.78
N GLY A 87 -11.74 -10.03 -6.69
CA GLY A 87 -10.97 -9.84 -5.47
C GLY A 87 -10.13 -8.56 -5.50
N PHE A 88 -9.76 -8.08 -4.32
CA PHE A 88 -8.74 -7.06 -4.17
C PHE A 88 -7.37 -7.69 -4.35
N SER A 89 -6.52 -7.14 -5.22
CA SER A 89 -5.14 -7.62 -5.37
C SER A 89 -4.16 -6.60 -4.81
N LEU A 90 -3.21 -7.08 -4.00
CA LEU A 90 -2.11 -6.26 -3.51
C LEU A 90 -0.85 -7.09 -3.27
N THR A 91 0.28 -6.39 -3.23
CA THR A 91 1.57 -6.90 -2.76
C THR A 91 1.78 -6.50 -1.30
N LYS A 92 1.94 -7.48 -0.41
CA LYS A 92 2.20 -7.28 1.01
C LYS A 92 3.55 -6.62 1.26
N PHE A 93 3.79 -6.13 2.49
CA PHE A 93 5.09 -5.55 2.86
C PHE A 93 6.25 -6.55 2.76
N ASP A 94 5.98 -7.85 2.90
CA ASP A 94 6.97 -8.93 2.71
C ASP A 94 7.23 -9.29 1.23
N GLY A 95 6.57 -8.60 0.28
CA GLY A 95 6.67 -8.85 -1.14
C GLY A 95 5.74 -9.93 -1.68
N THR A 96 5.00 -10.63 -0.83
CA THR A 96 4.04 -11.66 -1.28
C THR A 96 2.79 -11.01 -1.89
N LYS A 97 2.37 -11.47 -3.07
CA LYS A 97 1.14 -10.99 -3.71
C LYS A 97 -0.05 -11.84 -3.29
N ILE A 98 -1.13 -11.19 -2.91
CA ILE A 98 -2.37 -11.84 -2.47
C ILE A 98 -3.58 -11.33 -3.24
N THR A 99 -4.65 -12.13 -3.26
CA THR A 99 -5.97 -11.76 -3.76
C THR A 99 -7.00 -12.04 -2.67
N ILE A 100 -7.82 -11.05 -2.33
CA ILE A 100 -8.74 -11.09 -1.19
C ILE A 100 -10.18 -11.05 -1.68
N GLY A 101 -11.02 -11.96 -1.19
CA GLY A 101 -12.47 -11.89 -1.36
C GLY A 101 -13.00 -12.20 -2.77
N ALA A 102 -12.19 -12.83 -3.63
CA ALA A 102 -12.61 -13.22 -4.97
C ALA A 102 -13.81 -14.19 -4.90
N LYS A 103 -14.89 -13.89 -5.62
CA LYS A 103 -16.11 -14.71 -5.67
C LYS A 103 -16.85 -14.54 -6.99
N LYS A 104 -17.54 -15.59 -7.42
CA LYS A 104 -18.53 -15.55 -8.49
C LYS A 104 -19.92 -15.69 -7.90
N ASN A 105 -20.87 -14.88 -8.37
CA ASN A 105 -22.27 -15.14 -8.09
C ASN A 105 -22.72 -16.35 -8.88
N ILE A 106 -23.13 -17.39 -8.17
CA ILE A 106 -23.76 -18.54 -8.79
C ILE A 106 -25.24 -18.18 -8.92
N ASN A 107 -25.71 -17.92 -10.14
CA ASN A 107 -27.15 -17.83 -10.40
C ASN A 107 -27.74 -19.23 -10.17
N LEU A 108 -28.36 -19.45 -9.01
CA LEU A 108 -29.02 -20.71 -8.64
C LEU A 108 -30.39 -20.90 -9.30
N LEU A 109 -30.69 -20.18 -10.39
CA LEU A 109 -31.97 -20.21 -11.10
C LEU A 109 -31.76 -20.19 -12.63
N GLY A 110 -31.14 -21.25 -13.15
CA GLY A 110 -31.03 -21.53 -14.58
C GLY A 110 -31.32 -23.00 -14.86
#